data_AF-A0A2Z4L6M4-F1
#
_entry.id   AF-A0A2Z4L6M4-F1
#
_cell.length_a   1.000
_cell.length_b   1.000
_cell.length_c   1.000
_cell.angle_alpha   90.00
_cell.angle_beta   90.00
_cell.angle_gamma   90.00
#
_symmetry.space_group_name_H-M   'P 1'
#
loop_
_entity.id
_entity.type
_entity.pdbx_description
1 polymer ?
#
loop_
_entity_poly.entity_id
_entity_poly.type
_entity_poly.pdbx_seq_one_letter_code
_entity_poly.pdbx_strand_id
1 'polypeptide(L)'
;MTKKNYLFILLLILTMIPLSASTIYSVEDNDMNMSKLNVSAEQSFDLERITDEIKTHKYYENHSNETLAWMESLHDKKVFTGRHYMVIMDSDEADKLPTELATDIIVYDEFEANILENKSLGNGLKDVLYVKNVEFKKQGIISFDEYNP
;
A
#
# COMPACT_ATOMS: atom_id res chain seq x y z
N MET A 1 -55.78 33.20 4.80
CA MET A 1 -54.38 33.28 4.32
C MET A 1 -54.41 33.13 2.80
N THR A 2 -54.11 34.20 2.07
CA THR A 2 -54.34 34.32 0.62
C THR A 2 -53.32 33.51 -0.19
N LYS A 3 -53.73 32.93 -1.33
CA LYS A 3 -52.90 32.12 -2.24
C LYS A 3 -51.53 32.76 -2.61
N LYS A 4 -51.41 34.09 -2.53
CA LYS A 4 -50.15 34.83 -2.69
C LYS A 4 -49.07 34.51 -1.64
N ASN A 5 -49.45 34.08 -0.43
CA ASN A 5 -48.50 33.79 0.64
C ASN A 5 -47.85 32.41 0.46
N TYR A 6 -48.52 31.48 -0.21
CA TYR A 6 -47.93 30.19 -0.58
C TYR A 6 -46.83 30.34 -1.63
N LEU A 7 -47.00 31.26 -2.58
CA LEU A 7 -45.99 31.52 -3.61
C LEU A 7 -44.69 32.07 -3.00
N PHE A 8 -44.82 32.93 -1.97
CA PHE A 8 -43.67 33.49 -1.26
C PHE A 8 -42.94 32.45 -0.38
N ILE A 9 -43.69 31.56 0.29
CA ILE A 9 -43.11 30.50 1.11
C ILE A 9 -42.43 29.43 0.25
N LEU A 10 -42.99 29.10 -0.92
CA LEU A 10 -42.38 28.15 -1.85
C LEU A 10 -41.06 28.68 -2.44
N LEU A 11 -40.99 29.99 -2.71
CA LEU A 11 -39.76 30.64 -3.22
C LEU A 11 -38.63 30.65 -2.18
N LEU A 12 -38.97 30.69 -0.89
CA LEU A 12 -38.01 30.76 0.22
C LEU A 12 -37.37 29.40 0.54
N ILE A 13 -38.06 28.29 0.24
CA ILE A 13 -37.53 26.93 0.40
C ILE A 13 -36.56 26.59 -0.75
N LEU A 14 -36.77 27.13 -1.95
CA LEU A 14 -35.93 26.86 -3.12
C LEU A 14 -34.52 27.49 -3.02
N THR A 15 -34.34 28.51 -2.17
CA THR A 15 -33.04 29.16 -1.94
C THR A 15 -32.19 28.50 -0.85
N MET A 16 -32.69 27.46 -0.18
CA MET A 16 -31.97 26.69 0.84
C MET A 16 -31.42 25.35 0.32
N ILE A 17 -31.11 25.26 -0.96
CA ILE A 17 -30.17 24.23 -1.42
C ILE A 17 -28.79 24.74 -1.06
N PRO A 18 -28.07 24.16 -0.08
CA PRO A 18 -26.66 24.44 0.03
C PRO A 18 -26.05 24.04 -1.31
N LEU A 19 -25.49 25.01 -2.05
CA LEU A 19 -24.39 24.71 -2.95
C LEU A 19 -23.30 24.16 -2.04
N SER A 20 -23.37 22.87 -1.72
CA SER A 20 -22.20 22.08 -1.40
C SER A 20 -21.35 22.18 -2.66
N ALA A 21 -20.53 23.25 -2.70
CA ALA A 21 -19.38 23.31 -3.55
C ALA A 21 -18.62 22.03 -3.24
N SER A 22 -18.80 21.03 -4.10
CA SER A 22 -17.79 19.99 -4.27
C SER A 22 -16.55 20.76 -4.69
N THR A 23 -15.77 21.22 -3.71
CA THR A 23 -14.34 21.42 -3.89
C THR A 23 -13.86 20.06 -4.34
N ILE A 24 -13.81 19.90 -5.67
CA ILE A 24 -12.91 18.96 -6.31
C ILE A 24 -11.56 19.41 -5.77
N TYR A 25 -11.11 18.73 -4.71
CA TYR A 25 -9.71 18.71 -4.38
C TYR A 25 -9.08 18.10 -5.62
N SER A 26 -8.63 18.96 -6.53
CA SER A 26 -7.52 18.62 -7.40
C SER A 26 -6.40 18.25 -6.44
N VAL A 27 -6.24 16.94 -6.22
CA VAL A 27 -4.98 16.41 -5.73
C VAL A 27 -3.97 16.94 -6.74
N GLU A 28 -3.23 17.96 -6.33
CA GLU A 28 -2.00 18.32 -7.02
C GLU A 28 -1.21 17.00 -7.08
N ASP A 29 -1.05 16.48 -8.30
CA ASP A 29 -0.01 15.52 -8.61
C ASP A 29 1.31 16.19 -8.23
N ASN A 30 1.68 16.06 -6.96
CA ASN A 30 3.07 16.11 -6.59
C ASN A 30 3.72 15.04 -7.47
N ASP A 31 4.68 15.46 -8.30
CA ASP A 31 5.67 14.60 -8.95
C ASP A 31 6.40 13.80 -7.86
N MET A 32 5.70 12.84 -7.27
CA MET A 32 6.29 11.82 -6.42
C MET A 32 7.09 10.97 -7.39
N ASN A 33 8.41 11.11 -7.33
CA ASN A 33 9.33 10.26 -8.08
C ASN A 33 8.99 8.79 -7.78
N MET A 34 8.37 8.12 -8.74
CA MET A 34 8.06 6.71 -8.62
C MET A 34 9.37 5.91 -8.52
N SER A 35 9.44 5.04 -7.53
CA SER A 35 10.57 4.15 -7.31
C SER A 35 10.30 2.80 -7.96
N LYS A 36 11.31 2.27 -8.65
CA LYS A 36 11.28 0.91 -9.20
C LYS A 36 11.59 -0.09 -8.10
N LEU A 37 10.68 -1.03 -7.89
CA LEU A 37 10.77 -2.06 -6.87
C LEU A 37 10.55 -3.44 -7.50
N ASN A 38 11.02 -4.46 -6.80
CA ASN A 38 10.88 -5.86 -7.15
C ASN A 38 10.59 -6.74 -5.93
N VAL A 39 9.56 -7.56 -6.03
CA VAL A 39 9.13 -8.45 -4.93
C VAL A 39 8.87 -9.86 -5.46
N SER A 40 8.88 -10.84 -4.55
CA SER A 40 8.44 -12.20 -4.88
C SER A 40 7.00 -12.17 -5.38
N ALA A 41 6.76 -12.85 -6.51
CA ALA A 41 5.43 -13.00 -7.09
C ALA A 41 4.66 -14.20 -6.51
N GLU A 42 5.20 -14.93 -5.53
CA GLU A 42 4.54 -16.15 -5.03
C GLU A 42 3.17 -15.86 -4.39
N GLN A 43 3.13 -14.89 -3.47
CA GLN A 43 1.91 -14.47 -2.79
C GLN A 43 2.15 -13.17 -2.01
N SER A 44 1.05 -12.48 -1.70
CA SER A 44 1.02 -11.45 -0.66
C SER A 44 0.57 -12.06 0.67
N PHE A 45 0.96 -11.42 1.77
CA PHE A 45 0.59 -11.82 3.13
C PHE A 45 -0.15 -10.70 3.84
N ASP A 46 -1.03 -11.05 4.77
CA ASP A 46 -1.63 -10.06 5.66
C ASP A 46 -0.56 -9.47 6.59
N LEU A 47 -0.56 -8.14 6.74
CA LEU A 47 0.40 -7.44 7.59
C LEU A 47 0.38 -7.96 9.03
N GLU A 48 -0.81 -8.27 9.58
CA GLU A 48 -0.97 -8.83 10.92
C GLU A 48 -0.14 -10.11 11.10
N ARG A 49 -0.25 -11.05 10.14
CA ARG A 49 0.52 -12.30 10.15
C ARG A 49 2.03 -12.05 10.11
N ILE A 50 2.48 -11.09 9.30
CA ILE A 50 3.91 -10.73 9.22
C ILE A 50 4.39 -10.08 10.52
N THR A 51 3.62 -9.17 11.11
CA THR A 51 3.98 -8.55 12.39
C THR A 51 4.05 -9.58 13.52
N ASP A 52 3.20 -10.60 13.51
CA ASP A 52 3.26 -11.69 14.49
C ASP A 52 4.46 -12.62 14.28
N GLU A 53 4.82 -12.89 13.03
CA GLU A 53 6.06 -13.62 12.71
C GLU A 53 7.30 -12.84 13.18
N ILE A 54 7.35 -11.52 12.97
CA ILE A 54 8.46 -10.67 13.44
C ILE A 54 8.60 -10.71 14.96
N LYS A 55 7.50 -10.78 15.72
CA LYS A 55 7.54 -10.89 17.19
C LYS A 55 8.06 -12.25 17.67
N THR A 56 7.70 -13.32 16.97
CA THR A 56 7.78 -14.69 17.51
C THR A 56 8.92 -15.50 16.93
N HIS A 57 9.35 -15.21 15.69
CA HIS A 57 10.34 -16.00 15.00
C HIS A 57 11.77 -15.54 15.33
N LYS A 58 12.66 -16.50 15.63
CA LYS A 58 14.04 -16.24 16.07
C LYS A 58 14.86 -15.39 15.08
N TYR A 59 14.56 -15.50 13.79
CA TYR A 59 15.22 -14.68 12.76
C TYR A 59 15.11 -13.16 13.04
N TYR A 60 14.01 -12.73 13.67
CA TYR A 60 13.72 -11.33 13.96
C TYR A 60 13.98 -10.95 15.44
N GLU A 61 14.75 -11.73 16.20
CA GLU A 61 14.95 -11.53 17.67
C GLU A 61 15.41 -10.12 18.07
N ASN A 62 16.09 -9.39 17.17
CA ASN A 62 16.61 -8.03 17.40
C ASN A 62 15.91 -6.98 16.53
N HIS A 63 14.62 -7.16 16.25
CA HIS A 63 13.85 -6.19 15.49
C HIS A 63 13.66 -4.86 16.24
N SER A 64 13.43 -3.79 15.49
CA SER A 64 13.07 -2.47 15.99
C SER A 64 11.64 -2.48 16.50
N ASN A 65 11.45 -2.33 17.81
CA ASN A 65 10.13 -2.19 18.43
C ASN A 65 9.35 -0.98 17.90
N GLU A 66 10.04 0.11 17.56
CA GLU A 66 9.40 1.31 16.98
C GLU A 66 8.86 1.01 15.59
N THR A 67 9.65 0.33 14.75
CA THR A 67 9.22 -0.06 13.40
C THR A 67 8.08 -1.06 13.47
N LEU A 68 8.16 -2.04 14.37
CA LEU A 68 7.08 -3.01 14.55
C LEU A 68 5.78 -2.34 14.99
N ALA A 69 5.82 -1.45 15.99
CA ALA A 69 4.64 -0.73 16.45
C ALA A 69 4.02 0.15 15.35
N TRP A 70 4.86 0.77 14.51
CA TRP A 70 4.39 1.49 13.32
C TRP A 70 3.70 0.55 12.33
N MET A 71 4.29 -0.61 12.02
CA MET A 71 3.65 -1.60 11.13
C MET A 71 2.27 -2.02 11.66
N GLU A 72 2.17 -2.33 12.95
CA GLU A 72 0.91 -2.71 13.59
C GLU A 72 -0.16 -1.62 13.51
N SER A 73 0.23 -0.35 13.50
CA SER A 73 -0.68 0.79 13.41
C SER A 73 -1.31 1.00 12.02
N LEU A 74 -0.74 0.40 10.96
CA LEU A 74 -1.21 0.64 9.60
C LEU A 74 -2.54 -0.05 9.30
N HIS A 75 -2.80 -1.21 9.94
CA HIS A 75 -4.00 -2.06 9.85
C HIS A 75 -4.49 -2.40 8.43
N ASP A 76 -4.95 -3.64 8.21
CA ASP A 76 -5.58 -4.07 6.94
C ASP A 76 -4.73 -3.70 5.70
N LYS A 77 -3.50 -4.21 5.68
CA LYS A 77 -2.52 -4.03 4.59
C LYS A 77 -1.99 -5.38 4.13
N LYS A 78 -1.46 -5.39 2.92
CA LYS A 78 -0.77 -6.54 2.34
C LYS A 78 0.73 -6.31 2.34
N VAL A 79 1.48 -7.40 2.46
CA VAL A 79 2.93 -7.41 2.47
C VAL A 79 3.45 -8.31 1.37
N PHE A 80 4.35 -7.77 0.56
CA PHE A 80 5.20 -8.53 -0.34
C PHE A 80 6.64 -8.54 0.16
N THR A 81 7.35 -9.63 -0.06
CA THR A 81 8.74 -9.77 0.36
C THR A 81 9.68 -9.63 -0.84
N GLY A 82 10.61 -8.68 -0.74
CA GLY A 82 11.74 -8.56 -1.65
C GLY A 82 12.99 -9.14 -1.00
N ARG A 83 14.12 -9.09 -1.70
CA ARG A 83 15.40 -9.59 -1.17
C ARG A 83 15.87 -8.80 0.05
N HIS A 84 15.89 -7.48 -0.05
CA HIS A 84 16.44 -6.57 0.97
C HIS A 84 15.37 -5.81 1.77
N TYR A 85 14.11 -5.89 1.35
CA TYR A 85 13.03 -5.12 1.93
C TYR A 85 11.72 -5.92 1.94
N MET A 86 10.77 -5.46 2.72
CA MET A 86 9.36 -5.80 2.64
C MET A 86 8.58 -4.58 2.15
N VAL A 87 7.56 -4.80 1.35
CA VAL A 87 6.71 -3.75 0.82
C VAL A 87 5.31 -3.92 1.38
N ILE A 88 4.85 -2.91 2.13
CA ILE A 88 3.50 -2.77 2.64
C ILE A 88 2.72 -1.90 1.67
N MET A 89 1.52 -2.33 1.30
CA MET A 89 0.59 -1.58 0.46
C MET A 89 -0.86 -1.90 0.84
N ASP A 90 -1.80 -1.07 0.38
CA ASP A 90 -3.22 -1.34 0.51
C ASP A 90 -3.62 -2.57 -0.33
N SER A 91 -4.72 -3.24 0.03
CA SER A 91 -5.12 -4.49 -0.62
C SER A 91 -5.48 -4.30 -2.10
N ASP A 92 -6.07 -3.17 -2.46
CA ASP A 92 -6.41 -2.80 -3.85
C ASP A 92 -5.17 -2.49 -4.70
N GLU A 93 -4.12 -1.97 -4.08
CA GLU A 93 -2.80 -1.82 -4.70
C GLU A 93 -2.12 -3.18 -4.90
N ALA A 94 -2.23 -4.08 -3.92
CA ALA A 94 -1.67 -5.44 -3.98
C ALA A 94 -2.30 -6.28 -5.10
N ASP A 95 -3.61 -6.14 -5.34
CA ASP A 95 -4.34 -6.86 -6.39
C ASP A 95 -3.87 -6.51 -7.82
N LYS A 96 -3.08 -5.43 -7.98
CA LYS A 96 -2.46 -5.06 -9.26
C LYS A 96 -1.23 -5.89 -9.60
N LEU A 97 -0.66 -6.61 -8.62
CA LEU A 97 0.50 -7.48 -8.81
C LEU A 97 0.04 -8.94 -9.03
N PRO A 98 0.44 -9.57 -10.14
CA PRO A 98 0.05 -10.95 -10.41
C PRO A 98 0.78 -11.93 -9.50
N THR A 99 0.04 -12.85 -8.87
CA THR A 99 0.66 -13.93 -8.10
C THR A 99 0.85 -15.18 -8.95
N GLU A 100 2.05 -15.75 -8.97
CA GLU A 100 2.36 -17.02 -9.66
C GLU A 100 3.17 -17.95 -8.76
N LEU A 101 2.78 -19.23 -8.72
CA LEU A 101 3.48 -20.26 -7.97
C LEU A 101 4.30 -21.12 -8.94
N ALA A 102 5.60 -21.19 -8.70
CA ALA A 102 6.52 -22.05 -9.43
C ALA A 102 7.44 -22.82 -8.46
N THR A 103 7.82 -24.04 -8.82
CA THR A 103 8.57 -24.95 -7.92
C THR A 103 10.08 -24.90 -8.11
N ASP A 104 10.54 -24.61 -9.33
CA ASP A 104 11.96 -24.76 -9.72
C ASP A 104 12.60 -23.43 -10.18
N ILE A 105 11.87 -22.33 -10.04
CA ILE A 105 12.29 -20.99 -10.44
C ILE A 105 11.76 -19.96 -9.45
N ILE A 106 12.43 -18.81 -9.35
CA ILE A 106 11.95 -17.67 -8.59
C ILE A 106 11.27 -16.71 -9.55
N VAL A 107 9.99 -16.48 -9.31
CA VAL A 107 9.20 -15.49 -10.04
C VAL A 107 9.16 -14.20 -9.22
N TYR A 108 9.42 -13.07 -9.87
CA TYR A 108 9.37 -11.76 -9.24
C TYR A 108 8.60 -10.77 -10.10
N ASP A 109 7.93 -9.83 -9.44
CA ASP A 109 7.25 -8.73 -10.11
C ASP A 109 8.09 -7.46 -10.00
N GLU A 110 8.32 -6.80 -11.13
CA GLU A 110 8.82 -5.44 -11.19
C GLU A 110 7.64 -4.46 -11.30
N PHE A 111 7.62 -3.47 -10.43
CA PHE A 111 6.60 -2.42 -10.40
C PHE A 111 7.21 -1.08 -10.04
N GLU A 112 6.48 -0.01 -10.32
CA GLU A 112 6.79 1.33 -9.88
C GLU A 112 5.78 1.76 -8.82
N ALA A 113 6.22 2.46 -7.77
CA ALA A 113 5.35 2.98 -6.73
C ALA A 113 5.97 4.18 -6.01
N ASN A 114 5.12 4.96 -5.34
CA ASN A 114 5.53 6.05 -4.47
C ASN A 114 5.82 5.50 -3.07
N ILE A 115 7.05 5.68 -2.59
CA ILE A 115 7.42 5.31 -1.22
C ILE A 115 6.94 6.44 -0.30
N LEU A 116 5.96 6.12 0.56
CA LEU A 116 5.42 7.04 1.55
C LEU A 116 6.31 7.07 2.80
N GLU A 117 6.75 5.90 3.25
CA GLU A 117 7.67 5.75 4.38
C GLU A 117 8.67 4.62 4.13
N ASN A 118 9.89 4.79 4.67
CA ASN A 118 10.94 3.78 4.69
C ASN A 118 11.51 3.67 6.11
N LYS A 119 11.38 2.50 6.73
CA LYS A 119 11.90 2.22 8.07
C LYS A 119 12.70 0.93 8.09
N SER A 120 13.82 0.92 8.81
CA SER A 120 14.58 -0.32 9.03
C SER A 120 13.95 -1.17 10.13
N LEU A 121 13.90 -2.49 9.95
CA LEU A 121 13.61 -3.41 11.06
C LEU A 121 14.78 -3.55 12.04
N GLY A 122 15.93 -2.93 11.79
CA GLY A 122 17.07 -2.95 12.69
C GLY A 122 17.99 -4.15 12.52
N ASN A 123 19.21 -4.03 13.07
CA ASN A 123 20.24 -5.08 13.15
C ASN A 123 20.50 -5.90 11.86
N GLY A 124 20.53 -5.25 10.70
CA GLY A 124 20.78 -5.91 9.40
C GLY A 124 19.59 -6.72 8.86
N LEU A 125 18.42 -6.62 9.49
CA LEU A 125 17.16 -7.12 8.95
C LEU A 125 16.69 -6.25 7.78
N LYS A 126 15.68 -6.74 7.05
CA LYS A 126 15.10 -6.06 5.90
C LYS A 126 14.55 -4.68 6.26
N ASP A 127 14.62 -3.75 5.31
CA ASP A 127 13.88 -2.50 5.39
C ASP A 127 12.38 -2.72 5.10
N VAL A 128 11.53 -1.81 5.56
CA VAL A 128 10.08 -1.88 5.38
C VAL A 128 9.63 -0.61 4.68
N LEU A 129 9.08 -0.78 3.49
CA LEU A 129 8.61 0.29 2.62
C LEU A 129 7.09 0.31 2.67
N TYR A 130 6.49 1.43 3.06
CA TYR A 130 5.06 1.64 2.84
C TYR A 130 4.88 2.43 1.54
N VAL A 131 4.13 1.88 0.59
CA VAL A 131 4.03 2.41 -0.77
C VAL A 131 2.59 2.66 -1.20
N LYS A 132 2.43 3.49 -2.23
CA LYS A 132 1.15 3.78 -2.90
C LYS A 132 1.35 3.98 -4.40
N ASN A 133 0.27 3.95 -5.17
CA ASN A 133 0.27 4.13 -6.63
C ASN A 133 1.12 3.06 -7.33
N VAL A 134 0.86 1.79 -6.99
CA VAL A 134 1.51 0.63 -7.57
C VAL A 134 1.11 0.50 -9.04
N GLU A 135 2.12 0.50 -9.90
CA GLU A 135 1.99 0.26 -11.33
C GLU A 135 2.88 -0.92 -11.72
N PHE A 136 2.25 -2.07 -11.96
CA PHE A 136 2.93 -3.26 -12.46
C PHE A 136 3.60 -2.97 -13.81
N LYS A 137 4.84 -3.41 -13.98
CA LYS A 137 5.60 -3.22 -15.24
C LYS A 137 5.80 -4.53 -15.96
N LYS A 138 6.35 -5.53 -15.28
CA LYS A 138 6.57 -6.87 -15.84
C LYS A 138 6.83 -7.87 -14.74
N GLN A 139 6.69 -9.13 -15.10
CA GLN A 139 7.11 -10.27 -14.30
C GLN A 139 8.39 -10.84 -14.91
N GLY A 140 9.30 -11.27 -14.05
CA GLY A 140 10.56 -11.88 -14.42
C GLY A 140 10.77 -13.22 -13.73
N ILE A 141 11.71 -13.98 -14.26
CA ILE A 141 12.10 -15.30 -13.75
C ILE A 141 13.60 -15.29 -13.51
N ILE A 142 14.03 -15.78 -12.36
CA ILE A 142 15.43 -15.99 -12.00
C ILE A 142 15.61 -17.44 -11.55
N SER A 143 16.71 -18.06 -11.98
CA SER A 143 17.09 -19.39 -11.50
C SER A 143 17.59 -19.31 -10.05
N PHE A 144 17.44 -20.39 -9.27
CA PHE A 144 17.93 -20.42 -7.89
C PHE A 144 19.45 -20.15 -7.79
N ASP A 145 20.21 -20.60 -8.79
CA ASP A 145 21.68 -20.41 -8.86
C ASP A 145 22.07 -18.93 -8.97
N GLU A 146 21.24 -18.11 -9.61
CA GLU A 146 21.47 -16.67 -9.78
C GLU A 146 20.95 -15.84 -8.60
N TYR A 147 20.04 -16.40 -7.79
CA TYR A 147 19.43 -15.71 -6.66
C TYR A 147 20.31 -15.67 -5.40
N ASN A 148 21.16 -16.68 -5.19
CA ASN A 148 22.13 -16.78 -4.08
C ASN A 148 23.60 -16.72 -4.59
N PRO A 149 24.15 -15.55 -4.96
CA PRO A 149 25.57 -15.37 -5.17
C PRO A 149 26.38 -15.41 -3.86
#